data_AF-A0A067LRB1-F1
#
_entry.id   AF-A0A067LRB1-F1
#
_cell.length_a   1.000
_cell.length_b   1.000
_cell.length_c   1.000
_cell.angle_alpha   90.00
_cell.angle_beta   90.00
_cell.angle_gamma   90.00
#
_symmetry.space_group_name_H-M   'P 1'
#
loop_
_entity.id
_entity.type
_entity.pdbx_description
1 polymer ?
#
loop_
_entity_poly.entity_id
_entity_poly.type
_entity_poly.pdbx_seq_one_letter_code
_entity_poly.pdbx_strand_id
1 'polypeptide(L)'
;MALGLEDIPSDRVMDEIDRSLQELCGIQSLRYEGVLGHIYYANDLAAIIAQEMANPTVRKHIRFYPEDAGDKLSETWQAERWKNELDSSLLTPMIRTQNQDFFTDEVTLLRDGTACVPFRWLSRRNEMFARAWKVILSDTRSGWIVDATQECEVPSSDFLLSYPQFAQSHHHYNLPGPSQVFGKPPCLKTSGGGILPWEKPTVNPWRERSKGHRVVACPLWLYCDDTSGNLSKKWNKHNSFLFTLAGLPRRLVHLESNIHFLSTSNIAPPLEMLDGIVDQLE
;
A
#
# COMPACT_ATOMS: atom_id res chain seq x y z
N MET A 1 9.16 46.62 19.19
CA MET A 1 10.31 45.73 19.45
C MET A 1 10.20 45.20 20.87
N ALA A 2 9.58 44.03 21.04
CA ALA A 2 9.57 43.33 22.31
C ALA A 2 10.83 42.45 22.38
N LEU A 3 11.61 42.54 23.46
CA LEU A 3 12.72 41.65 23.86
C LEU A 3 14.16 41.94 23.37
N GLY A 4 14.45 43.06 22.68
CA GLY A 4 15.84 43.49 22.44
C GLY A 4 16.69 42.55 21.56
N LEU A 5 16.04 41.72 20.76
CA LEU A 5 16.66 40.84 19.78
C LEU A 5 16.88 41.61 18.47
N GLU A 6 18.13 41.66 18.01
CA GLU A 6 18.52 42.19 16.70
C GLU A 6 18.43 41.06 15.64
N ASP A 7 18.24 41.39 14.36
CA ASP A 7 18.09 40.44 13.23
C ASP A 7 16.86 39.50 13.24
N ILE A 8 15.69 39.98 13.72
CA ILE A 8 14.43 39.24 13.55
C ILE A 8 13.78 39.65 12.21
N PRO A 9 13.33 38.68 11.38
CA PRO A 9 12.50 38.98 10.22
C PRO A 9 11.26 39.80 10.63
N SER A 10 10.95 40.86 9.89
CA SER A 10 9.68 41.56 10.10
C SER A 10 8.50 40.66 9.75
N ASP A 11 7.32 40.92 10.34
CA ASP A 11 6.07 40.19 10.01
C ASP A 11 5.84 40.08 8.49
N ARG A 12 6.09 41.16 7.75
CA ARG A 12 5.98 41.18 6.28
C ARG A 12 6.91 40.18 5.60
N VAL A 13 8.14 40.03 6.10
CA VAL A 13 9.10 39.05 5.56
C VAL A 13 8.63 37.64 5.88
N MET A 14 8.07 37.41 7.07
CA MET A 14 7.47 36.12 7.41
C MET A 14 6.28 35.78 6.51
N ASP A 15 5.41 36.74 6.21
CA ASP A 15 4.28 36.55 5.27
C ASP A 15 4.73 36.25 3.83
N GLU A 16 5.81 36.89 3.37
CA GLU A 16 6.41 36.63 2.06
C GLU A 16 7.04 35.23 1.98
N ILE A 17 7.72 34.80 3.05
CA ILE A 17 8.28 33.45 3.18
C ILE A 17 7.16 32.41 3.22
N ASP A 18 6.14 32.61 4.06
CA ASP A 18 5.02 31.67 4.19
C ASP A 18 4.30 31.48 2.86
N ARG A 19 3.98 32.57 2.15
CA ARG A 19 3.38 32.49 0.81
C ARG A 19 4.24 31.69 -0.16
N SER A 20 5.55 31.94 -0.16
CA SER A 20 6.49 31.22 -1.03
C SER A 20 6.53 29.72 -0.68
N LEU A 21 6.47 29.38 0.61
CA LEU A 21 6.41 27.98 1.06
C LEU A 21 5.07 27.33 0.70
N GLN A 22 3.94 28.03 0.84
CA GLN A 22 2.63 27.51 0.42
C GLN A 22 2.56 27.29 -1.09
N GLU A 23 3.19 28.15 -1.89
CA GLU A 23 3.28 27.97 -3.35
C GLU A 23 4.15 26.76 -3.73
N LEU A 24 5.21 26.47 -2.97
CA LEU A 24 6.14 25.38 -3.27
C LEU A 24 5.69 24.02 -2.72
N CYS A 25 5.14 24.00 -1.50
CA CYS A 25 4.80 22.78 -0.78
C CYS A 25 3.55 22.93 0.11
N GLY A 26 2.67 23.89 -0.20
CA GLY A 26 1.37 23.96 0.46
C GLY A 26 0.49 22.76 0.10
N ILE A 27 -0.35 22.35 1.03
CA ILE A 27 -1.41 21.37 0.78
C ILE A 27 -2.67 22.13 0.41
N GLN A 28 -3.26 21.81 -0.74
CA GLN A 28 -4.49 22.44 -1.18
C GLN A 28 -5.66 21.98 -0.30
N SER A 29 -6.54 22.92 0.08
CA SER A 29 -7.86 22.61 0.64
C SER A 29 -8.90 22.59 -0.48
N LEU A 30 -9.52 21.43 -0.67
CA LEU A 30 -10.53 21.15 -1.68
C LEU A 30 -11.91 21.43 -1.11
N ARG A 31 -12.74 22.18 -1.86
CA ARG A 31 -14.13 22.48 -1.48
C ARG A 31 -15.05 21.36 -1.95
N TYR A 32 -15.88 20.86 -1.05
CA TYR A 32 -16.94 19.89 -1.34
C TYR A 32 -18.31 20.49 -1.05
N GLU A 33 -19.29 20.03 -1.82
CA GLU A 33 -20.71 20.19 -1.53
C GLU A 33 -21.24 18.77 -1.34
N GLY A 34 -21.50 18.41 -0.08
CA GLY A 34 -21.89 17.06 0.25
C GLY A 34 -23.32 16.74 -0.19
N VAL A 35 -23.66 15.46 -0.13
CA VAL A 35 -24.96 14.94 -0.61
C VAL A 35 -26.18 15.50 0.15
N LEU A 36 -25.98 16.07 1.34
CA LEU A 36 -27.02 16.74 2.12
C LEU A 36 -27.00 18.27 1.92
N GLY A 37 -26.15 18.77 1.02
CA GLY A 37 -26.00 20.19 0.68
C GLY A 37 -25.07 20.96 1.60
N HIS A 38 -24.35 20.30 2.51
CA HIS A 38 -23.38 21.00 3.38
C HIS A 38 -22.09 21.29 2.61
N ILE A 39 -21.61 22.52 2.75
CA ILE A 39 -20.30 22.90 2.24
C ILE A 39 -19.26 22.59 3.33
N TYR A 40 -18.24 21.84 2.95
CA TYR A 40 -17.07 21.59 3.80
C TYR A 40 -15.80 21.58 2.95
N TYR A 41 -14.65 21.56 3.62
CA TYR A 41 -13.35 21.56 2.96
C TYR A 41 -12.53 20.38 3.48
N ALA A 42 -11.80 19.73 2.59
CA ALA A 42 -10.85 18.69 2.96
C ALA A 42 -9.49 18.97 2.30
N ASN A 43 -8.41 18.79 3.05
CA ASN A 43 -7.06 18.86 2.51
C ASN A 43 -6.81 17.70 1.53
N ASP A 44 -5.98 17.96 0.52
CA ASP A 44 -5.55 16.96 -0.46
C ASP A 44 -4.73 15.86 0.21
N LEU A 45 -5.36 14.70 0.38
CA LEU A 45 -4.79 13.51 1.01
C LEU A 45 -3.59 12.97 0.22
N ALA A 46 -3.66 12.97 -1.11
CA ALA A 46 -2.59 12.48 -1.97
C ALA A 46 -1.35 13.36 -1.85
N ALA A 47 -1.53 14.69 -1.79
CA ALA A 47 -0.45 15.63 -1.55
C ALA A 47 0.19 15.44 -0.16
N ILE A 48 -0.58 15.20 0.90
CA ILE A 48 -0.04 14.92 2.24
C ILE A 48 0.78 13.62 2.20
N ILE A 49 0.25 12.55 1.61
CA ILE A 49 0.98 11.27 1.48
C ILE A 49 2.26 11.47 0.66
N ALA A 50 2.22 12.27 -0.41
CA ALA A 50 3.40 12.56 -1.22
C ALA A 50 4.49 13.28 -0.41
N GLN A 51 4.11 14.23 0.46
CA GLN A 51 5.04 14.91 1.36
C GLN A 51 5.67 13.95 2.37
N GLU A 52 4.87 13.09 3.00
CA GLU A 52 5.38 12.07 3.94
C GLU A 52 6.31 11.06 3.26
N MET A 53 5.99 10.71 2.01
CA MET A 53 6.83 9.84 1.20
C MET A 53 8.16 10.51 0.80
N ALA A 54 8.16 11.84 0.63
CA ALA A 54 9.34 12.64 0.33
C ALA A 54 10.16 13.03 1.57
N ASN A 55 9.55 13.00 2.77
CA ASN A 55 10.16 13.42 4.02
C ASN A 55 11.27 12.45 4.47
N PRO A 56 12.57 12.82 4.40
CA PRO A 56 13.66 11.89 4.73
C PRO A 56 13.70 11.46 6.21
N THR A 57 13.11 12.26 7.10
CA THR A 57 13.05 11.97 8.53
C THR A 57 12.00 10.89 8.83
N VAL A 58 10.85 10.96 8.17
CA VAL A 58 9.74 10.02 8.39
C VAL A 58 9.84 8.81 7.47
N ARG A 59 10.15 9.00 6.20
CA ARG A 59 10.14 7.97 5.14
C ARG A 59 10.94 6.71 5.48
N LYS A 60 12.07 6.86 6.16
CA LYS A 60 12.93 5.73 6.59
C LYS A 60 12.28 4.80 7.62
N HIS A 61 11.23 5.27 8.27
CA HIS A 61 10.50 4.53 9.31
C HIS A 61 9.23 3.85 8.80
N ILE A 62 8.67 4.31 7.67
CA ILE A 62 7.43 3.76 7.11
C ILE A 62 7.66 2.34 6.58
N ARG A 63 6.86 1.39 7.06
CA ARG A 63 6.80 -0.01 6.60
C ARG A 63 5.61 -0.24 5.69
N PHE A 64 5.84 -0.97 4.59
CA PHE A 64 4.82 -1.31 3.58
C PHE A 64 4.54 -2.81 3.49
N TYR A 65 5.30 -3.64 4.21
CA TYR A 65 5.21 -5.09 4.17
C TYR A 65 4.91 -5.62 5.57
N PRO A 66 4.11 -6.68 5.69
CA PRO A 66 3.97 -7.40 6.95
C PRO A 66 5.33 -7.99 7.37
N GLU A 67 5.55 -8.08 8.68
CA GLU A 67 6.74 -8.69 9.27
C GLU A 67 6.35 -9.96 10.03
N ASP A 68 7.02 -11.06 9.72
CA ASP A 68 7.01 -12.24 10.57
C ASP A 68 8.06 -12.09 11.68
N ALA A 69 7.59 -11.62 12.83
CA ALA A 69 8.40 -11.41 14.02
C ALA A 69 8.27 -12.55 15.05
N GLY A 70 7.73 -13.72 14.66
CA GLY A 70 7.43 -14.82 15.58
C GLY A 70 6.39 -14.42 16.62
N ASP A 71 6.69 -14.67 17.89
CA ASP A 71 5.77 -14.37 19.02
C ASP A 71 5.73 -12.87 19.40
N LYS A 72 6.43 -12.01 18.67
CA LYS A 72 6.50 -10.57 18.95
C LYS A 72 5.39 -9.81 18.24
N LEU A 73 4.62 -9.03 19.00
CA LEU A 73 3.62 -8.10 18.49
C LEU A 73 3.82 -6.71 19.12
N SER A 74 4.84 -5.99 18.66
CA SER A 74 5.10 -4.60 19.08
C SER A 74 4.59 -3.56 18.09
N GLU A 75 4.46 -3.94 16.82
CA GLU A 75 4.14 -3.03 15.72
C GLU A 75 2.98 -3.59 14.88
N THR A 76 2.24 -2.71 14.20
CA THR A 76 1.00 -3.06 13.49
C THR A 76 1.24 -4.03 12.33
N TRP A 77 2.36 -3.91 11.62
CA TRP A 77 2.72 -4.81 10.52
C TRP A 77 3.11 -6.22 10.97
N GLN A 78 3.19 -6.48 12.28
CA GLN A 78 3.41 -7.82 12.84
C GLN A 78 2.10 -8.54 13.17
N ALA A 79 0.96 -7.83 13.14
CA ALA A 79 -0.34 -8.38 13.49
C ALA A 79 -0.86 -9.37 12.45
N GLU A 80 -1.58 -10.40 12.90
CA GLU A 80 -2.24 -11.41 12.05
C GLU A 80 -3.14 -10.78 10.99
N ARG A 81 -3.77 -9.65 11.31
CA ARG A 81 -4.58 -8.89 10.35
C ARG A 81 -3.81 -8.56 9.07
N TRP A 82 -2.58 -8.07 9.20
CA TRP A 82 -1.75 -7.71 8.05
C TRP A 82 -1.00 -8.92 7.49
N LYS A 83 -0.51 -9.81 8.35
CA LYS A 83 0.26 -11.00 7.89
C LYS A 83 -0.60 -11.99 7.12
N ASN A 84 -1.81 -12.30 7.61
CA ASN A 84 -2.58 -13.48 7.20
C ASN A 84 -4.02 -13.18 6.78
N GLU A 85 -4.73 -12.27 7.44
CA GLU A 85 -6.18 -12.12 7.23
C GLU A 85 -6.58 -11.17 6.10
N LEU A 86 -5.82 -10.10 5.85
CA LEU A 86 -6.12 -9.17 4.75
C LEU A 86 -6.04 -9.89 3.41
N ASP A 87 -6.90 -9.50 2.47
CA ASP A 87 -6.76 -9.94 1.08
C ASP A 87 -5.41 -9.46 0.54
N SER A 88 -4.68 -10.38 -0.07
CA SER A 88 -3.42 -10.09 -0.75
C SER A 88 -3.52 -9.00 -1.81
N SER A 89 -4.69 -8.82 -2.43
CA SER A 89 -4.94 -7.76 -3.41
C SER A 89 -4.82 -6.34 -2.82
N LEU A 90 -5.02 -6.20 -1.51
CA LEU A 90 -4.92 -4.94 -0.76
C LEU A 90 -3.52 -4.69 -0.18
N LEU A 91 -2.63 -5.66 -0.29
CA LEU A 91 -1.26 -5.57 0.22
C LEU A 91 -0.31 -5.06 -0.85
N THR A 92 0.92 -4.73 -0.44
CA THR A 92 1.97 -4.30 -1.38
C THR A 92 2.16 -5.38 -2.45
N PRO A 93 1.93 -5.08 -3.74
CA PRO A 93 1.81 -6.12 -4.77
C PRO A 93 3.16 -6.55 -5.33
N MET A 94 4.27 -5.85 -5.02
CA MET A 94 5.56 -6.16 -5.63
C MET A 94 6.75 -6.01 -4.71
N ILE A 95 7.83 -6.69 -5.07
CA ILE A 95 9.18 -6.39 -4.62
C ILE A 95 10.09 -6.11 -5.82
N ARG A 96 11.12 -5.29 -5.60
CA ARG A 96 12.20 -5.10 -6.57
C ARG A 96 13.47 -5.76 -6.04
N THR A 97 13.91 -6.82 -6.69
CA THR A 97 15.16 -7.53 -6.40
C THR A 97 15.93 -7.78 -7.69
N GLN A 98 17.26 -7.71 -7.65
CA GLN A 98 18.12 -7.90 -8.83
C GLN A 98 17.72 -7.03 -10.05
N ASN A 99 17.28 -5.79 -9.79
CA ASN A 99 16.79 -4.84 -10.80
C ASN A 99 15.56 -5.33 -11.61
N GLN A 100 14.80 -6.27 -11.05
CA GLN A 100 13.56 -6.79 -11.62
C GLN A 100 12.39 -6.56 -10.67
N ASP A 101 11.21 -6.36 -11.25
CA ASP A 101 9.97 -6.23 -10.51
C ASP A 101 9.20 -7.54 -10.53
N PHE A 102 9.07 -8.15 -9.35
CA PHE A 102 8.27 -9.34 -9.13
C PHE A 102 6.94 -8.91 -8.53
N PHE A 103 5.87 -9.08 -9.28
CA PHE A 103 4.52 -8.80 -8.82
C PHE A 103 3.86 -10.07 -8.28
N THR A 104 2.90 -9.90 -7.38
CA THR A 104 1.97 -10.96 -7.01
C THR A 104 1.09 -11.34 -8.19
N ASP A 105 0.55 -12.56 -8.13
CA ASP A 105 -0.34 -13.18 -9.11
C ASP A 105 0.31 -13.48 -10.48
N GLU A 106 1.62 -13.30 -10.61
CA GLU A 106 2.36 -13.62 -11.84
C GLU A 106 3.23 -14.87 -11.71
N VAL A 107 3.30 -15.65 -12.79
CA VAL A 107 4.23 -16.78 -12.88
C VAL A 107 5.66 -16.27 -12.99
N THR A 108 6.53 -16.74 -12.10
CA THR A 108 7.94 -16.37 -12.03
C THR A 108 8.84 -17.60 -11.89
N LEU A 109 10.05 -17.52 -12.45
CA LEU A 109 11.03 -18.59 -12.42
C LEU A 109 11.97 -18.42 -11.23
N LEU A 110 12.22 -19.51 -10.52
CA LEU A 110 13.18 -19.62 -9.43
C LEU A 110 14.54 -20.13 -9.93
N ARG A 111 15.58 -19.92 -9.13
CA ARG A 111 16.96 -20.32 -9.45
C ARG A 111 17.16 -21.83 -9.58
N ASP A 112 16.34 -22.61 -8.89
CA ASP A 112 16.35 -24.07 -8.98
C ASP A 112 15.67 -24.61 -10.26
N GLY A 113 15.15 -23.71 -11.10
CA GLY A 113 14.44 -24.04 -12.35
C GLY A 113 12.96 -24.33 -12.18
N THR A 114 12.44 -24.28 -10.95
CA THR A 114 11.00 -24.39 -10.69
C THR A 114 10.29 -23.05 -10.88
N ALA A 115 8.96 -23.08 -11.03
CA ALA A 115 8.15 -21.88 -11.15
C ALA A 115 7.16 -21.77 -9.98
N CYS A 116 6.82 -20.54 -9.60
CA CYS A 116 5.82 -20.26 -8.59
C CYS A 116 4.95 -19.05 -8.98
N VAL A 117 3.85 -18.85 -8.27
CA VAL A 117 3.04 -17.62 -8.32
C VAL A 117 3.03 -17.00 -6.93
N PRO A 118 3.80 -15.92 -6.68
CA PRO A 118 3.74 -15.18 -5.42
C PRO A 118 2.35 -14.61 -5.22
N PHE A 119 1.79 -14.74 -4.03
CA PHE A 119 0.53 -14.09 -3.68
C PHE A 119 0.66 -13.19 -2.45
N ARG A 120 1.78 -13.22 -1.73
CA ARG A 120 2.03 -12.32 -0.60
C ARG A 120 3.51 -12.14 -0.35
N TRP A 121 3.92 -10.91 -0.08
CA TRP A 121 5.27 -10.59 0.36
C TRP A 121 5.31 -10.35 1.86
N LEU A 122 6.30 -10.90 2.55
CA LEU A 122 6.55 -10.72 3.98
C LEU A 122 8.02 -10.48 4.25
N SER A 123 8.32 -9.73 5.30
CA SER A 123 9.67 -9.52 5.82
C SER A 123 9.92 -10.44 7.01
N ARG A 124 11.03 -11.16 7.06
CA ARG A 124 11.47 -11.93 8.23
C ARG A 124 12.96 -11.67 8.44
N ARG A 125 13.35 -11.16 9.62
CA ARG A 125 14.76 -10.86 9.97
C ARG A 125 15.50 -10.01 8.92
N ASN A 126 14.84 -8.98 8.37
CA ASN A 126 15.32 -8.12 7.29
C ASN A 126 15.49 -8.78 5.90
N GLU A 127 15.05 -10.02 5.73
CA GLU A 127 14.97 -10.69 4.44
C GLU A 127 13.52 -10.70 3.95
N MET A 128 13.35 -10.55 2.63
CA MET A 128 12.02 -10.62 2.00
C MET A 128 11.73 -12.04 1.56
N PHE A 129 10.52 -12.51 1.84
CA PHE A 129 9.99 -13.80 1.44
C PHE A 129 8.67 -13.60 0.68
N ALA A 130 8.39 -14.53 -0.23
CA ALA A 130 7.08 -14.70 -0.83
C ALA A 130 6.38 -15.89 -0.18
N ARG A 131 5.10 -15.76 0.15
CA ARG A 131 4.20 -16.91 0.09
C ARG A 131 3.72 -17.03 -1.35
N ALA A 132 3.85 -18.24 -1.90
CA ALA A 132 3.58 -18.51 -3.29
C ALA A 132 2.83 -19.84 -3.44
N TRP A 133 2.09 -19.97 -4.54
CA TRP A 133 1.60 -21.26 -4.99
C TRP A 133 2.64 -21.91 -5.87
N LYS A 134 2.81 -23.22 -5.73
CA LYS A 134 3.66 -23.98 -6.64
C LYS A 134 3.01 -24.06 -8.02
N VAL A 135 3.84 -24.02 -9.05
CA VAL A 135 3.40 -24.20 -10.43
C VAL A 135 4.00 -25.49 -10.97
N ILE A 136 3.14 -26.37 -11.49
CA ILE A 136 3.55 -27.63 -12.11
C ILE A 136 3.38 -27.54 -13.62
N LEU A 137 4.25 -28.23 -14.36
CA LEU A 137 4.10 -28.41 -15.79
C LEU A 137 2.90 -29.34 -16.07
N SER A 138 2.14 -29.04 -17.11
CA SER A 138 1.15 -29.98 -17.64
C SER A 138 1.83 -31.25 -18.15
N ASP A 139 1.07 -32.35 -18.27
CA ASP A 139 1.58 -33.62 -18.82
C ASP A 139 2.17 -33.45 -20.23
N THR A 140 1.58 -32.55 -21.02
CA THR A 140 2.03 -32.17 -22.36
C THR A 140 3.24 -31.22 -22.36
N ARG A 141 3.68 -30.74 -21.19
CA ARG A 141 4.73 -29.73 -20.98
C ARG A 141 4.54 -28.43 -21.79
N SER A 142 3.31 -28.16 -22.21
CA SER A 142 2.96 -27.01 -23.05
C SER A 142 2.40 -25.84 -22.24
N GLY A 143 2.14 -26.03 -20.95
CA GLY A 143 1.63 -24.98 -20.08
C GLY A 143 1.80 -25.30 -18.60
N TRP A 144 1.24 -24.40 -17.80
CA TRP A 144 1.37 -24.35 -16.36
C TRP A 144 0.04 -24.65 -15.69
N ILE A 145 0.10 -25.40 -14.59
CA ILE A 145 -1.02 -25.59 -13.67
C ILE A 145 -0.59 -24.99 -12.34
N VAL A 146 -1.37 -24.02 -11.84
CA VAL A 146 -1.11 -23.38 -10.54
C VAL A 146 -1.76 -24.22 -9.46
N ASP A 147 -0.97 -24.91 -8.65
CA ASP A 147 -1.48 -25.71 -7.54
C ASP A 147 -1.74 -24.81 -6.32
N ALA A 148 -2.93 -24.21 -6.29
CA ALA A 148 -3.37 -23.35 -5.20
C ALA A 148 -3.56 -24.09 -3.85
N THR A 149 -3.45 -25.43 -3.83
CA THR A 149 -3.49 -26.22 -2.59
C THR A 149 -2.11 -26.40 -1.98
N GLN A 150 -1.04 -26.17 -2.76
CA GLN A 150 0.34 -26.25 -2.31
C GLN A 150 0.96 -24.87 -2.19
N GLU A 151 0.90 -24.34 -0.97
CA GLU A 151 1.67 -23.16 -0.62
C GLU A 151 3.13 -23.51 -0.34
N CYS A 152 4.03 -22.62 -0.77
CA CYS A 152 5.42 -22.62 -0.37
C CYS A 152 5.84 -21.21 0.05
N GLU A 153 6.93 -21.16 0.81
CA GLU A 153 7.60 -19.90 1.14
C GLU A 153 8.93 -19.85 0.40
N VAL A 154 9.20 -18.74 -0.30
CA VAL A 154 10.37 -18.60 -1.17
C VAL A 154 11.12 -17.32 -0.79
N PRO A 155 12.41 -17.37 -0.43
CA PRO A 155 13.19 -16.18 -0.16
C PRO A 155 13.41 -15.39 -1.46
N SER A 156 13.43 -14.06 -1.36
CA SER A 156 13.65 -13.14 -2.50
C SER A 156 14.98 -13.36 -3.23
N SER A 157 15.95 -14.02 -2.59
CA SER A 157 17.22 -14.43 -3.20
C SER A 157 17.04 -15.47 -4.30
N ASP A 158 16.01 -16.30 -4.20
CA ASP A 158 15.81 -17.48 -5.06
C ASP A 158 15.02 -17.14 -6.32
N PHE A 159 14.48 -15.94 -6.42
CA PHE A 159 13.85 -15.43 -7.63
C PHE A 159 14.89 -15.18 -8.72
N LEU A 160 14.67 -15.77 -9.88
CA LEU A 160 15.55 -15.65 -11.05
C LEU A 160 14.96 -14.73 -12.11
N LEU A 161 13.75 -15.02 -12.61
CA LEU A 161 13.12 -14.25 -13.69
C LEU A 161 11.71 -13.80 -13.32
N SER A 162 11.51 -12.49 -13.29
CA SER A 162 10.21 -11.86 -13.27
C SER A 162 9.44 -12.14 -14.56
N TYR A 163 8.12 -11.96 -14.55
CA TYR A 163 7.26 -12.27 -15.69
C TYR A 163 7.79 -11.79 -17.05
N PRO A 164 8.20 -10.52 -17.25
CA PRO A 164 8.64 -10.04 -18.57
C PRO A 164 9.90 -10.73 -19.06
N GLN A 165 10.87 -10.95 -18.15
CA GLN A 165 12.13 -11.60 -18.50
C GLN A 165 11.94 -13.09 -18.73
N PHE A 166 11.04 -13.71 -17.96
CA PHE A 166 10.66 -15.10 -18.18
C PHE A 166 9.98 -15.25 -19.54
N ALA A 167 9.05 -14.36 -19.89
CA ALA A 167 8.40 -14.36 -21.20
C ALA A 167 9.38 -14.18 -22.38
N GLN A 168 10.50 -13.50 -22.19
CA GLN A 168 11.51 -13.33 -23.23
C GLN A 168 12.49 -14.51 -23.34
N SER A 169 12.74 -15.22 -22.25
CA SER A 169 13.83 -16.20 -22.17
C SER A 169 13.39 -17.64 -21.88
N HIS A 170 12.09 -17.92 -21.71
CA HIS A 170 11.60 -19.27 -21.37
C HIS A 170 12.08 -20.37 -22.33
N HIS A 171 12.27 -20.06 -23.62
CA HIS A 171 12.83 -20.99 -24.61
C HIS A 171 14.25 -21.45 -24.27
N HIS A 172 15.07 -20.60 -23.66
CA HIS A 172 16.42 -20.96 -23.21
C HIS A 172 16.40 -22.03 -22.10
N TYR A 173 15.32 -22.05 -21.30
CA TYR A 173 15.13 -22.99 -20.21
C TYR A 173 14.34 -24.24 -20.62
N ASN A 174 13.91 -24.36 -21.90
CA ASN A 174 12.99 -25.40 -22.37
C ASN A 174 11.68 -25.45 -21.56
N LEU A 175 11.15 -24.28 -21.20
CA LEU A 175 9.91 -24.12 -20.43
C LEU A 175 8.83 -23.44 -21.29
N PRO A 176 7.54 -23.68 -21.02
CA PRO A 176 6.47 -22.90 -21.62
C PRO A 176 6.49 -21.46 -21.10
N GLY A 177 5.98 -20.53 -21.91
CA GLY A 177 5.93 -19.12 -21.52
C GLY A 177 5.08 -18.92 -20.24
N PRO A 178 5.38 -17.90 -19.41
CA PRO A 178 4.65 -17.66 -18.17
C PRO A 178 3.16 -17.34 -18.39
N SER A 179 2.77 -17.02 -19.62
CA SER A 179 1.38 -16.76 -19.98
C SER A 179 0.53 -18.01 -20.22
N GLN A 180 1.16 -19.17 -20.39
CA GLN A 180 0.48 -20.41 -20.74
C GLN A 180 -0.09 -21.11 -19.50
N VAL A 181 -0.92 -20.42 -18.72
CA VAL A 181 -1.57 -20.98 -17.53
C VAL A 181 -2.88 -21.65 -17.93
N PHE A 182 -2.97 -22.97 -17.76
CA PHE A 182 -4.17 -23.76 -18.09
C PHE A 182 -5.22 -23.73 -16.98
N GLY A 183 -4.80 -23.53 -15.74
CA GLY A 183 -5.74 -23.45 -14.62
C GLY A 183 -5.16 -23.90 -13.30
N LYS A 184 -6.06 -24.31 -12.40
CA LYS A 184 -5.78 -24.84 -11.06
C LYS A 184 -6.45 -26.21 -10.86
N PRO A 185 -5.86 -27.11 -10.07
CA PRO A 185 -6.54 -28.35 -9.68
C PRO A 185 -7.77 -28.03 -8.81
N PRO A 186 -8.78 -28.91 -8.79
CA PRO A 186 -9.98 -28.70 -8.00
C PRO A 186 -9.67 -28.78 -6.50
N CYS A 187 -10.14 -27.78 -5.75
CA CYS A 187 -10.04 -27.73 -4.30
C CYS A 187 -11.02 -28.76 -3.71
N LEU A 188 -10.52 -29.91 -3.23
CA LEU A 188 -11.28 -31.02 -2.63
C LEU A 188 -12.20 -31.79 -3.60
N LYS A 189 -11.87 -33.08 -3.84
CA LYS A 189 -12.69 -34.19 -4.35
C LYS A 189 -14.07 -33.85 -4.96
N THR A 190 -14.14 -32.91 -5.90
CA THR A 190 -15.27 -32.81 -6.80
C THR A 190 -15.13 -33.95 -7.78
N SER A 191 -16.19 -34.74 -7.93
CA SER A 191 -16.22 -36.03 -8.65
C SER A 191 -15.98 -35.94 -10.16
N GLY A 192 -15.47 -34.82 -10.66
CA GLY A 192 -15.01 -34.63 -12.04
C GLY A 192 -13.56 -34.14 -12.03
N GLY A 193 -12.62 -35.04 -12.29
CA GLY A 193 -11.17 -34.75 -12.32
C GLY A 193 -10.78 -33.84 -13.49
N GLY A 194 -11.11 -32.55 -13.42
CA GLY A 194 -10.79 -31.55 -14.43
C GLY A 194 -10.03 -30.35 -13.85
N ILE A 195 -9.26 -29.68 -14.70
CA ILE A 195 -8.57 -28.42 -14.38
C ILE A 195 -9.61 -27.28 -14.40
N LEU A 196 -9.67 -26.50 -13.33
CA LEU A 196 -10.53 -25.32 -13.24
C LEU A 196 -9.80 -24.08 -13.79
N PRO A 197 -10.51 -23.09 -14.36
CA PRO A 197 -9.89 -21.86 -14.83
C PRO A 197 -9.08 -21.14 -13.75
N TRP A 198 -7.98 -20.52 -14.17
CA TRP A 198 -7.22 -19.59 -13.34
C TRP A 198 -7.88 -18.20 -13.45
N GLU A 199 -8.28 -17.65 -12.31
CA GLU A 199 -9.10 -16.42 -12.26
C GLU A 199 -8.26 -15.15 -12.23
N LYS A 200 -6.97 -15.23 -11.89
CA LYS A 200 -6.10 -14.06 -11.83
C LYS A 200 -5.58 -13.70 -13.22
N PRO A 201 -5.39 -12.40 -13.52
CA PRO A 201 -4.81 -12.00 -14.78
C PRO A 201 -3.38 -12.52 -14.91
N THR A 202 -3.00 -12.89 -16.12
CA THR A 202 -1.67 -13.40 -16.43
C THR A 202 -0.55 -12.37 -16.22
N VAL A 203 -0.88 -11.09 -16.42
CA VAL A 203 0.01 -9.95 -16.21
C VAL A 203 -0.63 -9.05 -15.15
N ASN A 204 0.15 -8.65 -14.16
CA ASN A 204 -0.37 -7.77 -13.11
C ASN A 204 -0.70 -6.38 -13.69
N PRO A 205 -1.93 -5.85 -13.49
CA PRO A 205 -2.34 -4.55 -14.03
C PRO A 205 -1.44 -3.38 -13.59
N TRP A 206 -0.75 -3.51 -12.46
CA TRP A 206 0.19 -2.51 -11.97
C TRP A 206 1.41 -2.33 -12.88
N ARG A 207 1.76 -3.29 -13.72
CA ARG A 207 2.87 -3.12 -14.68
C ARG A 207 2.61 -1.97 -15.64
N GLU A 208 1.38 -1.81 -16.11
CA GLU A 208 0.98 -0.72 -16.99
C GLU A 208 0.77 0.58 -16.20
N ARG A 209 0.01 0.51 -15.10
CA ARG A 209 -0.35 1.69 -14.28
C ARG A 209 0.86 2.39 -13.66
N SER A 210 1.85 1.62 -13.19
CA SER A 210 3.00 2.15 -12.46
C SER A 210 4.08 2.76 -13.36
N LYS A 211 4.06 2.51 -14.68
CA LYS A 211 5.09 2.99 -15.63
C LYS A 211 6.53 2.71 -15.16
N GLY A 212 6.75 1.56 -14.51
CA GLY A 212 8.05 1.15 -13.99
C GLY A 212 8.42 1.69 -12.60
N HIS A 213 7.54 2.49 -11.98
CA HIS A 213 7.68 2.88 -10.57
C HIS A 213 7.31 1.73 -9.63
N ARG A 214 7.86 1.75 -8.42
CA ARG A 214 7.48 0.76 -7.40
C ARG A 214 6.07 1.05 -6.90
N VAL A 215 5.27 -0.01 -6.75
CA VAL A 215 3.94 0.06 -6.15
C VAL A 215 3.98 -0.49 -4.74
N VAL A 216 3.46 0.29 -3.79
CA VAL A 216 3.36 -0.10 -2.38
C VAL A 216 1.94 0.15 -1.88
N ALA A 217 1.45 -0.71 -1.01
CA ALA A 217 0.26 -0.40 -0.22
C ALA A 217 0.70 0.46 0.96
N CYS A 218 0.01 1.58 1.19
CA CYS A 218 0.28 2.52 2.27
C CYS A 218 -0.91 2.53 3.24
N PRO A 219 -0.93 1.66 4.27
CA PRO A 219 -2.03 1.64 5.21
C PRO A 219 -2.05 2.90 6.07
N LEU A 220 -3.26 3.40 6.30
CA LEU A 220 -3.51 4.58 7.12
C LEU A 220 -4.55 4.28 8.19
N TRP A 221 -4.41 4.92 9.34
CA TRP A 221 -5.43 5.00 10.38
C TRP A 221 -6.20 6.28 10.19
N LEU A 222 -7.30 6.22 9.44
CA LEU A 222 -8.26 7.31 9.31
C LEU A 222 -9.24 7.24 10.49
N TYR A 223 -9.42 8.33 11.20
CA TYR A 223 -10.36 8.42 12.30
C TYR A 223 -11.05 9.78 12.32
N CYS A 224 -12.26 9.78 12.86
CA CYS A 224 -13.03 10.99 13.13
C CYS A 224 -13.09 11.19 14.64
N ASP A 225 -12.77 12.39 15.11
CA ASP A 225 -12.90 12.78 16.51
C ASP A 225 -13.83 13.99 16.66
N ASP A 226 -14.46 14.12 17.84
CA ASP A 226 -15.32 15.24 18.17
C ASP A 226 -14.65 16.26 19.10
N THR A 227 -14.32 17.41 18.53
CA THR A 227 -13.73 18.52 19.27
C THR A 227 -14.80 19.55 19.60
N SER A 228 -14.74 20.13 20.79
CA SER A 228 -15.55 21.30 21.11
C SER A 228 -14.87 22.55 20.56
N GLY A 229 -15.62 23.42 19.89
CA GLY A 229 -15.27 24.83 19.87
C GLY A 229 -15.17 25.34 21.32
N ASN A 230 -14.47 26.46 21.55
CA ASN A 230 -14.09 27.01 22.87
C ASN A 230 -15.24 27.27 23.90
N LEU A 231 -16.47 26.83 23.60
CA LEU A 231 -17.66 26.81 24.46
C LEU A 231 -18.19 25.36 24.50
N SER A 232 -17.98 24.64 25.61
CA SER A 232 -18.51 23.30 26.00
C SER A 232 -18.95 22.32 24.88
N LYS A 233 -18.45 21.06 24.93
CA LYS A 233 -18.78 19.95 24.00
C LYS A 233 -20.27 19.77 23.64
N LYS A 234 -21.20 20.20 24.50
CA LYS A 234 -22.64 20.00 24.31
C LYS A 234 -23.26 20.86 23.19
N TRP A 235 -22.66 22.00 22.83
CA TRP A 235 -23.36 23.01 22.00
C TRP A 235 -22.63 23.43 20.72
N ASN A 236 -21.35 23.09 20.54
CA ASN A 236 -20.58 23.42 19.33
C ASN A 236 -19.61 22.27 18.98
N LYS A 237 -20.19 21.16 18.51
CA LYS A 237 -19.43 19.97 18.11
C LYS A 237 -18.87 20.17 16.71
N HIS A 238 -17.55 20.03 16.59
CA HIS A 238 -16.84 19.93 15.32
C HIS A 238 -16.40 18.49 15.12
N ASN A 239 -16.82 17.90 14.01
CA ASN A 239 -16.31 16.59 13.58
C ASN A 239 -15.05 16.83 12.77
N SER A 240 -13.95 16.20 13.17
CA SER A 240 -12.67 16.36 12.50
C SER A 240 -12.12 15.03 12.04
N PHE A 241 -11.74 14.93 10.77
CA PHE A 241 -11.04 13.79 10.21
C PHE A 241 -9.54 14.02 10.26
N LEU A 242 -8.83 13.04 10.79
CA LEU A 242 -7.39 12.99 10.83
C LEU A 242 -6.91 11.61 10.41
N PHE A 243 -5.65 11.52 10.00
CA PHE A 243 -5.02 10.22 9.79
C PHE A 243 -3.56 10.19 10.25
N THR A 244 -3.09 8.97 10.49
CA THR A 244 -1.68 8.67 10.67
C THR A 244 -1.31 7.46 9.83
N LEU A 245 -0.10 7.44 9.28
CA LEU A 245 0.40 6.27 8.54
C LEU A 245 0.58 5.07 9.48
N ALA A 246 -0.17 4.01 9.24
CA ALA A 246 -0.15 2.80 10.09
C ALA A 246 1.13 1.97 9.91
N GLY A 247 1.93 2.27 8.88
CA GLY A 247 3.27 1.73 8.68
C GLY A 247 4.34 2.34 9.57
N LEU A 248 4.01 3.34 10.41
CA LEU A 248 4.97 3.96 11.32
C LEU A 248 5.13 3.16 12.63
N PRO A 249 6.35 3.11 13.20
CA PRO A 249 6.56 2.54 14.52
C PRO A 249 5.69 3.24 15.56
N ARG A 250 5.18 2.49 16.54
CA ARG A 250 4.28 3.01 17.59
C ARG A 250 4.83 4.25 18.30
N ARG A 251 6.15 4.31 18.53
CA ARG A 251 6.82 5.47 19.16
C ARG A 251 6.75 6.76 18.34
N LEU A 252 6.46 6.68 17.04
CA LEU A 252 6.39 7.80 16.11
C LEU A 252 4.94 8.17 15.77
N VAL A 253 4.02 7.22 15.75
CA VAL A 253 2.60 7.47 15.40
C VAL A 253 2.00 8.59 16.26
N HIS A 254 2.31 8.64 17.55
CA HIS A 254 1.74 9.62 18.47
C HIS A 254 2.43 10.99 18.45
N LEU A 255 3.43 11.21 17.59
CA LEU A 255 4.04 12.52 17.42
C LEU A 255 3.08 13.40 16.61
N GLU A 256 2.91 14.65 17.05
CA GLU A 256 2.02 15.62 16.39
C GLU A 256 2.36 15.80 14.90
N SER A 257 3.64 15.72 14.54
CA SER A 257 4.10 15.79 13.15
C SER A 257 3.64 14.64 12.25
N ASN A 258 3.22 13.50 12.83
CA ASN A 258 2.71 12.34 12.09
C ASN A 258 1.18 12.20 12.19
N ILE A 259 0.50 13.19 12.77
CA ILE A 259 -0.96 13.26 12.83
C ILE A 259 -1.40 14.33 11.83
N HIS A 260 -2.02 13.89 10.75
CA HIS A 260 -2.37 14.75 9.64
C HIS A 260 -3.85 15.10 9.67
N PHE A 261 -4.13 16.39 9.63
CA PHE A 261 -5.49 16.92 9.56
C PHE A 261 -6.02 16.89 8.13
N LEU A 262 -7.22 16.34 7.94
CA LEU A 262 -7.90 16.32 6.64
C LEU A 262 -9.04 17.32 6.56
N SER A 263 -9.98 17.28 7.48
CA SER A 263 -11.20 18.07 7.37
C SER A 263 -11.82 18.33 8.73
N THR A 264 -12.55 19.44 8.87
CA THR A 264 -13.39 19.71 10.02
C THR A 264 -14.69 20.38 9.59
N SER A 265 -15.79 20.04 10.25
CA SER A 265 -17.06 20.74 10.09
C SER A 265 -17.92 20.63 11.33
N ASN A 266 -18.64 21.71 11.65
CA ASN A 266 -19.71 21.72 12.65
C ASN A 266 -21.12 21.63 12.04
N ILE A 267 -21.21 21.63 10.71
CA ILE A 267 -22.48 21.53 9.98
C ILE A 267 -22.59 20.22 9.19
N ALA A 268 -21.49 19.75 8.60
CA ALA A 268 -21.47 18.50 7.85
C ALA A 268 -21.32 17.31 8.81
N PRO A 269 -22.20 16.30 8.76
CA PRO A 269 -22.04 15.06 9.50
C PRO A 269 -20.84 14.24 9.00
N PRO A 270 -20.24 13.38 9.85
CA PRO A 270 -19.01 12.65 9.51
C PRO A 270 -19.10 11.81 8.24
N LEU A 271 -20.24 11.15 7.97
CA LEU A 271 -20.39 10.30 6.79
C LEU A 271 -20.37 11.11 5.49
N GLU A 272 -21.02 12.27 5.48
CA GLU A 272 -21.03 13.16 4.31
C GLU A 272 -19.63 13.75 4.05
N MET A 273 -18.87 14.03 5.11
CA MET A 273 -17.47 14.43 4.99
C MET A 273 -16.58 13.29 4.49
N LEU A 274 -16.86 12.05 4.93
CA LEU A 274 -16.09 10.87 4.55
C LEU A 274 -16.25 10.56 3.06
N ASP A 275 -17.44 10.78 2.47
CA ASP A 275 -17.66 10.62 1.04
C ASP A 275 -16.63 11.42 0.21
N GLY A 276 -16.48 12.72 0.51
CA GLY A 276 -15.51 13.57 -0.20
C GLY A 276 -14.04 13.20 0.06
N ILE A 277 -13.74 12.56 1.19
CA ILE A 277 -12.38 12.02 1.46
C ILE A 277 -12.16 10.75 0.63
N VAL A 278 -13.16 9.89 0.49
CA VAL A 278 -13.08 8.65 -0.31
C VAL A 278 -12.94 8.98 -1.80
N ASP A 279 -13.61 10.03 -2.30
CA ASP A 279 -13.45 10.50 -3.68
C ASP A 279 -12.00 10.86 -4.04
N GLN A 280 -11.14 11.19 -3.06
CA GLN A 280 -9.72 11.46 -3.29
C GLN A 280 -8.87 10.18 -3.47
N LEU A 281 -9.42 9.00 -3.20
CA LEU A 281 -8.72 7.71 -3.28
C LEU A 281 -8.93 6.99 -4.62
N GLU A 282 -9.85 7.47 -5.45
CA GLU A 282 -10.19 6.90 -6.77
C GLU A 282 -9.36 7.51 -7.92
#